data_AF-A0A7Y3ES42-F1
#
_entry.id   AF-A0A7Y3ES42-F1
#
_cell.length_a   1.000
_cell.length_b   1.000
_cell.length_c   1.000
_cell.angle_alpha   90.00
_cell.angle_beta   90.00
_cell.angle_gamma   90.00
#
_symmetry.space_group_name_H-M   'P 1'
#
loop_
_entity.id
_entity.type
_entity.pdbx_description
1 polymer ?
#
loop_
_entity_poly.entity_id
_entity_poly.type
_entity_poly.pdbx_seq_one_letter_code
_entity_poly.pdbx_strand_id
1 'polypeptide(L)'
;TNYTDKIKNEEIKAYAGEIDSVMTKVEKALYQTQNKSGQDPLNFPIRLTNKLAHLNSLSQMGNTDFPPTDAALKVKEEIAELIDVELEEWTIIKTKMLPDLNKMIRDKALDVIILEENK
;
A
#
# COMPACT_ATOMS: atom_id res chain seq x y z
N THR A 1 9.34 -16.16 2.39
CA THR A 1 9.33 -16.48 3.83
C THR A 1 8.59 -15.36 4.52
N ASN A 2 7.40 -15.63 5.06
CA ASN A 2 6.58 -14.59 5.64
C ASN A 2 7.22 -14.15 6.98
N TYR A 3 7.48 -12.86 7.17
CA TYR A 3 8.17 -12.34 8.37
C TYR A 3 7.39 -12.65 9.66
N THR A 4 6.07 -12.85 9.53
CA THR A 4 5.15 -13.29 10.58
C THR A 4 5.45 -14.69 11.13
N ASP A 5 6.08 -15.57 10.35
CA ASP A 5 6.30 -16.97 10.75
C ASP A 5 7.39 -17.10 11.82
N LYS A 6 8.22 -16.06 12.00
CA LYS A 6 9.29 -16.01 12.99
C LYS A 6 8.83 -15.52 14.36
N ILE A 7 7.60 -15.01 14.46
CA ILE A 7 7.03 -14.44 15.69
C ILE A 7 6.26 -15.54 16.43
N LYS A 8 6.79 -16.01 17.56
CA LYS A 8 6.15 -17.04 18.40
C LYS A 8 4.97 -16.50 19.23
N ASN A 9 4.89 -15.18 19.40
CA ASN A 9 3.81 -14.56 20.17
C ASN A 9 2.59 -14.31 19.27
N GLU A 10 1.50 -15.04 19.52
CA GLU A 10 0.28 -14.98 18.69
C GLU A 10 -0.33 -13.57 18.60
N GLU A 11 -0.23 -12.77 19.67
CA GLU A 11 -0.76 -11.39 19.67
C GLU A 11 0.07 -10.47 18.75
N ILE A 12 1.40 -10.53 18.85
CA ILE A 12 2.29 -9.76 17.96
C ILE A 12 2.12 -10.24 16.51
N LYS A 13 1.97 -11.55 16.30
CA LYS A 13 1.77 -12.14 14.99
C LYS A 13 0.45 -11.69 14.36
N ALA A 14 -0.64 -11.66 15.13
CA ALA A 14 -1.93 -11.17 14.69
C ALA A 14 -1.85 -9.69 14.31
N TYR A 15 -1.24 -8.86 15.15
CA TYR A 15 -1.09 -7.43 14.89
C TYR A 15 -0.20 -7.14 13.66
N ALA A 16 0.91 -7.88 13.51
CA ALA A 16 1.74 -7.80 12.31
C ALA A 16 0.98 -8.24 11.05
N GLY A 17 0.13 -9.27 11.14
CA GLY A 17 -0.74 -9.70 10.05
C GLY A 17 -1.82 -8.67 9.69
N GLU A 18 -2.33 -7.93 10.67
CA GLU A 18 -3.25 -6.81 10.43
C GLU A 18 -2.54 -5.69 9.65
N ILE A 19 -1.36 -5.28 10.11
CA ILE A 19 -0.53 -4.28 9.41
C ILE A 19 -0.27 -4.69 7.96
N ASP A 20 0.13 -5.95 7.74
CA ASP A 20 0.38 -6.51 6.40
C ASP A 20 -0.89 -6.50 5.53
N SER A 21 -2.04 -6.82 6.12
CA SER A 21 -3.33 -6.79 5.42
C SER A 21 -3.73 -5.37 5.00
N VAL A 22 -3.62 -4.38 5.89
CA VAL A 22 -3.94 -2.98 5.58
C VAL A 22 -2.95 -2.44 4.55
N MET A 23 -1.65 -2.71 4.69
CA MET A 23 -0.64 -2.31 3.71
C MET A 23 -0.91 -2.92 2.32
N THR A 24 -1.30 -4.19 2.28
CA THR A 24 -1.68 -4.88 1.03
C THR A 24 -2.91 -4.26 0.38
N LYS A 25 -3.89 -3.77 1.17
CA LYS A 25 -5.07 -3.08 0.63
C LYS A 25 -4.67 -1.76 -0.03
N VAL A 26 -3.91 -0.92 0.69
CA VAL A 26 -3.37 0.34 0.17
C VAL A 26 -2.58 0.11 -1.11
N GLU A 27 -1.66 -0.86 -1.11
CA GLU A 27 -0.86 -1.19 -2.30
C GLU A 27 -1.75 -1.57 -3.49
N LYS A 28 -2.75 -2.44 -3.29
CA LYS A 28 -3.66 -2.88 -4.36
C LYS A 28 -4.63 -1.80 -4.82
N ALA A 29 -4.91 -0.79 -4.00
CA ALA A 29 -5.71 0.37 -4.38
C ALA A 29 -4.90 1.33 -5.27
N LEU A 30 -3.63 1.55 -4.92
CA LEU A 30 -2.73 2.47 -5.64
C LEU A 30 -2.10 1.84 -6.89
N TYR A 31 -1.72 0.56 -6.84
CA TYR A 31 -0.97 -0.15 -7.87
C TYR A 31 -1.56 -1.52 -8.22
N GLN A 32 -1.46 -1.88 -9.50
CA GLN A 32 -1.87 -3.20 -9.96
C GLN A 32 -0.74 -4.22 -9.72
N THR A 33 -0.90 -5.11 -8.75
CA THR A 33 0.12 -6.11 -8.37
C THR A 33 -0.08 -7.47 -9.05
N GLN A 34 -1.19 -7.68 -9.75
CA GLN A 34 -1.58 -8.99 -10.30
C GLN A 34 -1.33 -9.14 -11.81
N ASN A 35 -0.93 -8.07 -12.51
CA ASN A 35 -0.61 -8.13 -13.94
C ASN A 35 0.71 -8.92 -14.15
N LYS A 36 0.63 -10.10 -14.76
CA LYS A 36 1.79 -10.96 -15.07
C LYS A 36 2.06 -11.04 -16.58
N SER A 37 1.08 -10.69 -17.41
CA SER A 37 1.13 -10.74 -18.86
C SER A 37 0.47 -9.50 -19.49
N GLY A 38 0.84 -9.16 -20.72
CA GLY A 38 0.26 -8.02 -21.44
C GLY A 38 -1.24 -8.14 -21.77
N GLN A 39 -1.83 -9.34 -21.63
CA GLN A 39 -3.26 -9.60 -21.86
C GLN A 39 -4.09 -9.67 -20.55
N ASP A 40 -3.43 -9.61 -19.40
CA ASP A 40 -4.06 -9.55 -18.08
C ASP A 40 -4.86 -8.26 -17.75
N PRO A 41 -4.69 -7.09 -18.43
CA PRO A 41 -5.42 -5.87 -18.09
C PRO A 41 -6.95 -6.00 -18.13
N LEU A 42 -7.49 -6.98 -18.86
CA LEU A 42 -8.93 -7.27 -18.87
C LEU A 42 -9.42 -7.81 -17.53
N ASN A 43 -8.66 -8.71 -16.91
CA ASN A 43 -9.02 -9.33 -15.64
C ASN A 43 -8.55 -8.50 -14.43
N PHE A 44 -7.51 -7.69 -14.62
CA PHE A 44 -6.87 -6.90 -13.57
C PHE A 44 -6.78 -5.42 -14.01
N PRO A 45 -7.88 -4.66 -13.88
CA PRO A 45 -7.96 -3.29 -14.37
C PRO A 45 -6.92 -2.38 -13.69
N ILE A 46 -6.58 -1.27 -14.36
CA ILE A 46 -5.64 -0.28 -13.85
C ILE A 46 -6.10 0.35 -12.52
N ARG A 47 -5.14 0.72 -11.66
CA ARG A 47 -5.37 1.29 -10.32
C ARG A 47 -5.18 2.81 -10.28
N LEU A 48 -5.39 3.45 -9.13
CA LEU A 48 -5.48 4.91 -8.99
C LEU A 48 -4.29 5.65 -9.62
N THR A 49 -3.06 5.20 -9.36
CA THR A 49 -1.85 5.81 -9.92
C THR A 49 -1.82 5.72 -11.46
N ASN A 50 -2.21 4.57 -12.01
CA ASN A 50 -2.29 4.37 -13.46
C ASN A 50 -3.43 5.20 -14.08
N LYS A 51 -4.58 5.31 -13.41
CA LYS A 51 -5.73 6.12 -13.87
C LYS A 51 -5.34 7.59 -13.97
N LEU A 52 -4.65 8.13 -12.96
CA LEU A 52 -4.16 9.51 -12.97
C LEU A 52 -3.15 9.75 -14.10
N ALA A 53 -2.18 8.84 -14.27
CA ALA A 53 -1.20 8.93 -15.35
C ALA A 53 -1.86 8.86 -16.73
N HIS A 54 -2.84 7.98 -16.91
CA HIS A 54 -3.59 7.85 -18.15
C HIS A 54 -4.41 9.10 -18.46
N LEU A 55 -5.08 9.70 -17.46
CA LEU A 55 -5.77 10.98 -17.61
C LEU A 55 -4.81 12.09 -18.05
N ASN A 56 -3.61 12.14 -17.47
CA ASN A 56 -2.57 13.09 -17.88
C ASN A 56 -2.12 12.84 -19.33
N SER A 57 -1.98 11.58 -19.75
CA SER A 57 -1.64 11.23 -21.13
C SER A 57 -2.72 11.65 -22.12
N LEU A 58 -4.00 11.43 -21.79
CA LEU A 58 -5.13 11.85 -22.63
C LEU A 58 -5.22 13.37 -22.74
N SER A 59 -4.96 14.08 -21.65
CA SER A 59 -4.94 15.55 -21.64
C SER A 59 -3.82 16.13 -22.50
N GLN A 60 -2.75 15.36 -22.75
CA GLN A 60 -1.64 15.72 -23.62
C GLN A 60 -1.83 15.24 -25.08
N MET A 61 -2.66 14.22 -25.32
CA MET A 61 -3.00 13.74 -26.66
C MET A 61 -4.06 14.65 -27.32
N GLY A 62 -3.66 15.86 -27.68
CA GLY A 62 -4.46 16.85 -28.41
C GLY A 62 -3.60 18.05 -28.81
N ASN A 63 -4.11 18.91 -29.70
CA ASN A 63 -3.42 20.18 -30.01
C ASN A 63 -3.26 20.95 -28.69
N THR A 64 -2.02 21.13 -28.27
CA THR A 64 -1.60 21.58 -26.92
C THR A 64 -1.83 23.08 -26.70
N ASP A 65 -2.57 23.72 -27.60
CA ASP A 65 -2.89 25.15 -27.57
C ASP A 65 -4.00 25.50 -26.56
N PHE A 66 -4.66 24.49 -25.98
CA PHE A 66 -5.78 24.68 -25.04
C PHE A 66 -5.53 23.96 -23.70
N PRO A 67 -5.96 24.55 -22.56
CA PRO A 67 -5.85 23.93 -21.26
C PRO A 67 -6.74 22.67 -21.14
N PRO A 68 -6.50 21.81 -20.10
CA PRO A 68 -7.38 20.68 -19.81
C PRO A 68 -8.85 21.10 -19.64
N THR A 69 -9.77 20.24 -20.05
CA THR A 69 -11.21 20.50 -19.92
C THR A 69 -11.66 20.41 -18.47
N ASP A 70 -12.76 21.09 -18.12
CA ASP A 70 -13.36 21.04 -16.78
C ASP A 70 -13.68 19.60 -16.33
N ALA A 71 -14.14 18.75 -17.27
CA ALA A 71 -14.39 17.34 -16.99
C ALA A 71 -13.10 16.59 -16.63
N ALA A 72 -11.99 16.86 -17.32
CA ALA A 72 -10.70 16.24 -17.01
C ALA A 72 -10.17 16.71 -15.64
N LEU A 73 -10.34 18.00 -15.32
CA LEU A 73 -9.97 18.55 -14.01
C LEU A 73 -10.78 17.90 -12.88
N LYS A 74 -12.09 17.76 -13.06
CA LYS A 74 -12.95 17.09 -12.06
C LYS A 74 -12.55 15.63 -11.84
N VAL A 75 -12.31 14.87 -12.91
CA VAL A 75 -11.86 13.47 -12.79
C VAL A 75 -10.49 13.39 -12.11
N LYS A 76 -9.59 14.36 -12.36
CA LYS A 76 -8.30 14.44 -11.66
C LYS A 76 -8.51 14.65 -10.17
N GLU A 77 -9.38 15.58 -9.78
CA GLU A 77 -9.69 15.86 -8.37
C GLU A 77 -10.27 14.62 -7.67
N GLU A 78 -11.26 13.96 -8.27
CA GLU A 78 -11.84 12.72 -7.73
C GLU A 78 -10.78 11.62 -7.54
N ILE A 79 -9.88 11.43 -8.51
CA ILE A 79 -8.80 10.43 -8.39
C ILE A 79 -7.78 10.85 -7.31
N ALA A 80 -7.47 12.14 -7.20
CA ALA A 80 -6.53 12.66 -6.21
C ALA A 80 -7.05 12.48 -4.78
N GLU A 81 -8.33 12.79 -4.55
CA GLU A 81 -8.98 12.58 -3.25
C GLU A 81 -8.94 11.10 -2.83
N LEU A 82 -9.19 10.18 -3.78
CA LEU A 82 -9.07 8.75 -3.50
C LEU A 82 -7.63 8.34 -3.18
N ILE A 83 -6.63 8.91 -3.84
CA ILE A 83 -5.22 8.65 -3.52
C ILE A 83 -4.88 9.17 -2.12
N ASP A 84 -5.36 10.36 -1.77
CA ASP A 84 -5.09 10.97 -0.46
C ASP A 84 -5.65 10.13 0.68
N VAL A 85 -6.83 9.50 0.50
CA VAL A 85 -7.40 8.54 1.47
C VAL A 85 -6.46 7.36 1.69
N GLU A 86 -5.95 6.73 0.62
CA GLU A 86 -5.03 5.59 0.73
C GLU A 86 -3.67 6.01 1.36
N LEU A 87 -3.22 7.24 1.10
CA LEU A 87 -2.01 7.81 1.71
C LEU A 87 -2.20 8.14 3.20
N GLU A 88 -3.41 8.52 3.62
CA GLU A 88 -3.74 8.70 5.02
C GLU A 88 -3.68 7.36 5.77
N GLU A 89 -4.25 6.30 5.21
CA GLU A 89 -4.15 4.94 5.78
C GLU A 89 -2.69 4.49 5.89
N TRP A 90 -1.89 4.72 4.85
CA TRP A 90 -0.45 4.45 4.87
C TRP A 90 0.28 5.23 5.96
N THR A 91 -0.10 6.50 6.15
CA THR A 91 0.47 7.35 7.18
C THR A 91 0.13 6.84 8.57
N ILE A 92 -1.10 6.36 8.79
CA ILE A 92 -1.52 5.71 10.05
C ILE A 92 -0.68 4.46 10.32
N ILE A 93 -0.45 3.61 9.32
CA ILE A 93 0.43 2.44 9.45
C ILE A 93 1.82 2.87 9.94
N LYS A 94 2.43 3.86 9.29
CA LYS A 94 3.79 4.31 9.65
C LYS A 94 3.89 4.98 11.00
N THR A 95 2.93 5.82 11.34
CA THR A 95 3.03 6.75 12.48
C THR A 95 2.42 6.20 13.75
N LYS A 96 1.53 5.21 13.65
CA LYS A 96 0.86 4.58 14.79
C LYS A 96 1.17 3.10 14.85
N MET A 97 0.77 2.34 13.83
CA MET A 97 0.79 0.88 13.92
C MET A 97 2.21 0.29 13.99
N LEU A 98 3.15 0.80 13.20
CA LEU A 98 4.54 0.34 13.26
C LEU A 98 5.23 0.69 14.61
N PRO A 99 5.12 1.92 15.14
CA PRO A 99 5.57 2.22 16.50
C PRO A 99 4.94 1.33 17.58
N ASP A 100 3.63 1.07 17.50
CA ASP A 100 2.92 0.22 18.45
C ASP A 100 3.42 -1.23 18.36
N LEU A 101 3.60 -1.77 17.15
CA LEU A 101 4.20 -3.09 16.94
C LEU A 101 5.61 -3.15 17.54
N ASN A 102 6.43 -2.13 17.29
CA ASN A 102 7.79 -2.04 17.85
C ASN A 102 7.76 -2.02 19.38
N LYS A 103 6.80 -1.30 19.97
CA LYS A 103 6.59 -1.26 21.42
C LYS A 103 6.17 -2.63 21.95
N MET A 104 5.20 -3.30 21.32
CA MET A 104 4.77 -4.65 21.71
C MET A 104 5.93 -5.66 21.66
N ILE A 105 6.80 -5.58 20.65
CA ILE A 105 7.98 -6.43 20.53
C ILE A 105 8.98 -6.14 21.66
N ARG A 106 9.21 -4.87 21.99
CA ARG A 106 10.13 -4.45 23.06
C ARG A 106 9.60 -4.80 24.45
N ASP A 107 8.34 -4.49 24.73
CA ASP A 107 7.69 -4.68 26.03
C ASP A 107 7.60 -6.16 26.37
N LYS A 108 7.36 -7.01 25.38
CA LYS A 108 7.34 -8.46 25.58
C LYS A 108 8.72 -9.09 25.67
N ALA A 109 9.80 -8.29 25.54
CA ALA A 109 11.19 -8.70 25.61
C ALA A 109 11.33 -10.13 25.13
N LEU A 110 10.90 -10.37 23.89
CA LEU A 110 10.93 -11.69 23.29
C LEU A 110 12.40 -12.11 23.37
N ASP A 111 12.73 -13.01 24.30
CA ASP A 111 14.02 -13.70 24.47
C ASP A 111 14.31 -14.47 23.17
N VAL A 112 14.61 -13.73 22.10
CA VAL A 112 14.85 -14.23 20.74
C VAL A 112 16.35 -14.34 20.48
N ILE A 113 17.17 -14.08 21.50
CA ILE A 113 18.53 -14.59 21.58
C ILE A 113 18.58 -15.56 22.77
N ILE A 114 18.12 -16.79 22.55
CA ILE A 114 18.62 -17.92 23.32
C ILE A 114 20.05 -18.10 22.83
N LEU A 115 21.05 -17.70 23.63
CA LEU A 115 22.37 -18.28 23.48
C LEU A 115 22.22 -19.76 23.81
N GLU A 116 22.45 -20.65 22.85
CA GLU A 116 22.67 -22.04 23.22
C GLU A 116 23.94 -22.09 24.08
N GLU A 117 23.77 -22.19 25.40
CA GLU A 117 24.85 -22.63 26.27
C GLU A 117 25.11 -24.11 26.02
N ASN A 118 26.10 -24.32 25.14
CA ASN A 118 27.11 -25.38 25.06
C ASN A 118 26.73 -26.83 25.41
N LYS A 119 27.06 -27.73 24.49
CA LYS A 119 27.86 -28.92 24.78
C LYS A 119 28.92 -29.14 23.71
#